data_AF-A0A838G909-F1
#
_entry.id   AF-A0A838G909-F1
#
_cell.length_a   1.000
_cell.length_b   1.000
_cell.length_c   1.000
_cell.angle_alpha   90.00
_cell.angle_beta   90.00
_cell.angle_gamma   90.00
#
_symmetry.space_group_name_H-M   'P 1'
#
loop_
_entity.id
_entity.type
_entity.pdbx_description
1 polymer ?
#
loop_
_entity_poly.entity_id
_entity_poly.type
_entity_poly.pdbx_seq_one_letter_code
_entity_poly.pdbx_strand_id
1 'polypeptide(L)' 'MALAVAGSGAPAEQWREQVGDLLLDLGWRTDRDRYSPPPAQSPTLVVLEELAGAARTGWRVTGTDLTVAATARSVIRQR' A
#
# COMPACT_ATOMS: atom_id res chain seq x y z
N MET A 1 -3.10 4.28 6.22
CA MET A 1 -2.89 4.51 4.77
C MET A 1 -2.67 3.20 4.04
N ALA A 2 -1.58 2.46 4.29
CA ALA A 2 -1.29 1.18 3.63
C ALA A 2 -2.46 0.16 3.70
N LEU A 3 -3.05 -0.05 4.87
CA LEU A 3 -4.22 -0.93 5.02
C LEU A 3 -5.45 -0.44 4.23
N ALA A 4 -5.64 0.87 4.12
CA ALA A 4 -6.77 1.43 3.38
C ALA A 4 -6.61 1.21 1.87
N VAL A 5 -5.38 1.36 1.35
CA VAL A 5 -5.04 1.08 -0.05
C VAL A 5 -5.14 -0.42 -0.35
N ALA A 6 -4.56 -1.29 0.48
CA ALA A 6 -4.72 -2.73 0.29
C ALA A 6 -6.20 -3.16 0.40
N GLY A 7 -6.94 -2.58 1.35
CA GLY A 7 -8.36 -2.82 1.54
C GLY A 7 -9.26 -2.22 0.45
N SER A 8 -8.79 -1.28 -0.38
CA SER A 8 -9.58 -0.75 -1.49
C SER A 8 -9.75 -1.78 -2.62
N GLY A 9 -8.86 -2.78 -2.68
CA GLY A 9 -8.76 -3.72 -3.79
C GLY A 9 -7.82 -3.24 -4.89
N ALA A 10 -7.02 -2.20 -4.63
CA ALA A 10 -5.95 -1.78 -5.52
C ALA A 10 -5.00 -2.94 -5.87
N PRO A 11 -4.51 -3.02 -7.12
CA PRO A 11 -3.45 -3.95 -7.49
C PRO A 11 -2.22 -3.76 -6.60
N ALA A 12 -1.61 -4.85 -6.17
CA ALA A 12 -0.52 -4.79 -5.19
C ALA A 12 0.74 -4.08 -5.72
N GLU A 13 0.95 -4.12 -7.04
CA GLU A 13 1.98 -3.36 -7.74
C GLU A 13 1.78 -1.83 -7.66
N GLN A 14 0.57 -1.35 -7.37
CA GLN A 14 0.24 0.08 -7.29
C GLN A 14 0.20 0.60 -5.84
N TRP A 15 0.35 -0.26 -4.84
CA TRP A 15 0.14 0.16 -3.44
C TRP A 15 1.10 1.26 -3.00
N ARG A 16 2.37 1.21 -3.40
CA ARG A 16 3.35 2.25 -3.06
C ARG A 16 2.99 3.60 -3.66
N GLU A 17 2.59 3.61 -4.93
CA GLU A 17 2.18 4.83 -5.64
C GLU A 17 0.93 5.43 -4.99
N GLN A 18 -0.12 4.63 -4.82
CA GLN A 18 -1.38 5.11 -4.24
C GLN A 18 -1.26 5.58 -2.80
N VAL A 19 -0.39 4.97 -1.98
CA VAL A 19 -0.10 5.47 -0.63
C VAL A 19 0.61 6.81 -0.69
N GLY A 20 1.54 7.00 -1.63
CA GLY A 20 2.23 8.26 -1.85
C GLY A 20 1.26 9.36 -2.28
N ASP A 21 0.39 9.08 -3.25
CA ASP A 21 -0.62 10.01 -3.75
C ASP A 21 -1.59 10.43 -2.65
N LEU A 22 -2.09 9.47 -1.85
CA LEU A 22 -2.94 9.79 -0.71
C LEU A 22 -2.23 10.66 0.32
N LEU A 23 -0.94 10.41 0.59
CA LEU A 23 -0.17 11.26 1.52
C LEU A 23 -0.06 12.68 0.95
N LEU A 24 0.19 12.81 -0.36
CA LEU A 24 0.23 14.08 -1.05
C LEU A 24 -1.13 14.81 -0.97
N ASP A 25 -2.24 14.11 -1.20
CA ASP A 25 -3.59 14.68 -1.13
C ASP A 25 -3.94 15.16 0.29
N LEU A 26 -3.43 14.46 1.31
CA LEU A 26 -3.56 14.86 2.73
C LEU A 26 -2.59 15.98 3.12
N GLY A 27 -1.79 16.51 2.19
CA GLY A 27 -0.90 17.64 2.41
C GLY A 27 0.50 17.27 2.95
N TRP A 28 0.86 15.99 2.99
CA TRP A 28 2.21 15.57 3.38
C TRP A 28 3.19 15.94 2.28
N ARG A 29 4.35 16.47 2.66
CA ARG A 29 5.38 16.96 1.73
C ARG A 29 6.76 16.53 2.19
N THR A 30 7.70 16.45 1.25
CA THR A 30 9.11 16.25 1.56
C THR A 30 9.86 17.56 1.35
N ASP A 31 10.92 17.82 2.12
CA ASP A 31 11.71 19.05 1.99
C ASP A 31 12.41 19.19 0.64
N ARG A 32 12.66 18.07 -0.06
CA ARG A 32 13.34 18.08 -1.36
C ARG A 32 12.43 18.42 -2.52
N ASP A 33 11.15 18.08 -2.44
CA ASP A 33 10.17 18.35 -3.48
C ASP A 33 8.76 18.44 -2.89
N ARG A 34 8.13 19.61 -3.08
CA ARG A 34 6.79 19.94 -2.58
C ARG A 34 5.67 19.47 -3.53
N TYR A 35 5.99 19.06 -4.75
CA TYR A 35 4.98 18.62 -5.71
C TYR A 35 5.02 17.10 -5.96
N SER A 36 6.11 16.44 -5.60
CA SER A 36 6.21 14.98 -5.69
C SER A 36 5.55 14.26 -4.51
N PRO A 37 4.89 13.11 -4.74
CA PRO A 37 4.39 12.24 -3.69
C PRO A 37 5.50 11.87 -2.69
N PRO A 38 5.25 11.94 -1.38
CA PRO A 38 6.22 11.49 -0.39
C PRO A 38 6.40 9.97 -0.46
N PRO A 39 7.57 9.43 -0.06
CA PRO A 39 7.84 8.01 -0.10
C PRO A 39 6.87 7.25 0.82
N ALA A 40 6.15 6.28 0.25
CA ALA A 40 5.19 5.41 0.93
C ALA A 40 5.80 4.32 1.83
N GLN A 41 7.04 4.49 2.26
CA GLN A 41 7.77 3.49 3.03
C GLN A 41 7.12 3.33 4.41
N SER A 42 6.47 2.19 4.64
CA SER A 42 5.96 1.83 5.95
C SER A 42 6.19 0.34 6.22
N PRO A 43 6.50 -0.05 7.47
CA PRO A 43 6.62 -1.46 7.84
C PRO A 43 5.35 -2.27 7.53
N THR A 44 4.17 -1.66 7.70
CA THR A 44 2.89 -2.29 7.36
C THR A 44 2.79 -2.61 5.87
N LEU A 45 3.24 -1.71 5.00
CA LEU A 45 3.20 -1.96 3.55
C LEU A 45 4.13 -3.10 3.14
N VAL A 46 5.32 -3.18 3.75
CA VAL A 46 6.24 -4.31 3.53
C VAL A 46 5.58 -5.63 3.89
N VAL A 47 4.93 -5.72 5.06
CA VAL A 47 4.23 -6.95 5.47
C VAL A 47 3.09 -7.30 4.50
N LEU A 48 2.36 -6.31 3.99
CA LEU A 48 1.29 -6.57 3.02
C LEU A 48 1.84 -7.08 1.68
N GLU A 49 2.96 -6.53 1.20
CA GLU A 49 3.66 -6.99 -0.01
C GLU A 49 4.13 -8.45 0.16
N GLU A 50 4.68 -8.79 1.33
CA GLU A 50 5.06 -10.16 1.66
C GLU A 50 3.87 -11.12 1.65
N LEU A 51 2.75 -10.72 2.25
CA LEU A 51 1.51 -11.51 2.26
C LEU A 51 0.93 -11.69 0.85
N ALA A 52 1.07 -10.70 -0.03
CA ALA A 52 0.69 -10.79 -1.45
C ALA A 52 1.67 -11.66 -2.28
N GLY A 53 2.75 -12.14 -1.65
CA GLY A 53 3.69 -13.08 -2.26
C GLY A 53 4.98 -12.45 -2.79
N ALA A 54 5.39 -11.27 -2.31
CA ALA A 54 6.65 -10.63 -2.72
C ALA A 54 7.90 -11.50 -2.47
N ALA A 55 7.93 -12.29 -1.38
CA ALA A 55 9.04 -13.23 -1.12
C ALA A 55 9.07 -14.48 -2.03
N ARG A 56 8.06 -14.73 -2.88
CA ARG A 56 8.06 -15.93 -3.72
C ARG A 56 9.06 -15.76 -4.88
N THR A 57 10.12 -16.56 -4.88
CA THR A 57 11.14 -16.53 -5.94
C THR A 57 10.52 -16.73 -7.33
N GLY A 58 10.79 -15.81 -8.26
CA GLY A 58 10.24 -15.85 -9.63
C GLY A 58 8.79 -15.37 -9.75
N TRP A 59 8.16 -14.95 -8.65
CA TRP A 59 6.81 -14.40 -8.64
C TRP A 59 6.85 -12.88 -8.78
N ARG A 60 6.04 -12.35 -9.70
CA ARG A 60 5.77 -10.91 -9.76
C ARG A 60 4.42 -10.67 -9.12
N VAL A 61 4.40 -9.88 -8.06
CA VAL A 61 3.15 -9.46 -7.42
C VAL A 61 2.39 -8.58 -8.43
N THR A 62 1.27 -9.09 -8.93
CA THR A 62 0.40 -8.38 -9.87
C THR A 62 -1.07 -8.60 -9.54
N GLY A 63 -1.89 -7.61 -9.86
CA GLY A 63 -3.32 -7.65 -9.64
C GLY A 63 -3.73 -7.56 -8.17
N THR A 64 -5.01 -7.80 -7.93
CA THR A 64 -5.63 -7.65 -6.61
C THR A 64 -5.54 -8.96 -5.82
N ASP A 65 -4.86 -8.94 -4.67
CA ASP A 65 -4.96 -10.02 -3.69
C ASP A 65 -6.20 -9.83 -2.81
N LEU A 66 -7.26 -10.58 -3.12
CA LEU A 66 -8.54 -10.49 -2.42
C LEU A 66 -8.44 -10.91 -0.94
N THR A 67 -7.53 -11.81 -0.61
CA THR A 67 -7.33 -12.29 0.77
C THR A 67 -6.68 -11.19 1.61
N VAL A 68 -5.64 -10.55 1.07
CA VAL A 68 -4.98 -9.42 1.72
C VAL A 68 -5.95 -8.24 1.83
N ALA A 69 -6.72 -7.93 0.79
CA ALA A 69 -7.72 -6.86 0.82
C ALA A 69 -8.81 -7.12 1.88
N ALA A 70 -9.34 -8.34 1.98
CA ALA A 70 -10.33 -8.71 2.99
C ALA A 70 -9.75 -8.60 4.41
N THR A 71 -8.51 -9.06 4.61
CA THR A 71 -7.80 -8.96 5.88
C THR A 71 -7.59 -7.50 6.28
N ALA A 72 -7.14 -6.66 5.36
CA ALA A 72 -6.94 -5.25 5.60
C ALA A 72 -8.26 -4.54 5.99
N ARG A 73 -9.37 -4.85 5.32
CA ARG A 73 -10.71 -4.35 5.69
C ARG A 73 -11.14 -4.81 7.08
N SER A 74 -10.87 -6.07 7.43
CA SER A 74 -11.18 -6.63 8.75
C SER A 74 -10.45 -5.84 9.85
N VAL A 75 -9.15 -5.63 9.68
CA VAL A 75 -8.32 -4.88 10.65
C VAL A 75 -8.79 -3.42 10.80
N ILE A 76 -9.15 -2.76 9.70
CA ILE A 76 -9.67 -1.37 9.76
C ILE A 76 -10.98 -1.30 10.55
N ARG A 77 -11.88 -2.27 10.37
CA ARG A 77 -13.20 -2.30 11.04
C ARG A 77 -13.15 -2.71 12.51
N GLN A 78 -12.05 -3.31 12.97
CA GLN A 78 -11.87 -3.71 14.38
C GLN A 78 -11.30 -2.60 15.27
N ARG A 79 -10.97 -1.43 14.69
CA ARG A 79 -10.63 -0.21 15.43
C ARG A 79 -11.84 0.68 15.58
#